data_AF-A0A925JA26-F1
#
_entry.id   AF-A0A925JA26-F1
#
_cell.length_a   1.000
_cell.length_b   1.000
_cell.length_c   1.000
_cell.angle_alpha   90.00
_cell.angle_beta   90.00
_cell.angle_gamma   90.00
#
_symmetry.space_group_name_H-M   'P 1'
#
loop_
_entity.id
_entity.type
_entity.pdbx_description
1 polymer ?
#
loop_
_entity_poly.entity_id
_entity_poly.type
_entity_poly.pdbx_seq_one_letter_code
_entity_poly.pdbx_strand_id
1 'polypeptide(L)'
;VESDLLYRVAKADSLGRNPDWLPKEKWFGSEAQEWFIAKVRELQVEKKAPDPILMGRHLIELGLQPSPKFKQILDAVYEMQLDGRVVDLEGALTEVKELF
;
A
#
# COMPACT_ATOMS: atom_id res chain seq x y z
N VAL A 1 -3.90 10.32 -6.79
CA VAL A 1 -3.94 11.51 -5.90
C VAL A 1 -2.60 11.59 -5.21
N GLU A 2 -1.95 12.75 -5.19
CA GLU A 2 -0.68 12.92 -4.50
C GLU A 2 -0.90 12.84 -2.99
N SER A 3 -0.19 11.94 -2.29
CA SER A 3 -0.37 11.70 -0.85
C SER A 3 -0.18 12.96 0.00
N ASP A 4 0.69 13.87 -0.45
CA ASP A 4 0.93 15.17 0.18
C ASP A 4 -0.29 16.11 0.08
N LEU A 5 -0.99 16.13 -1.06
CA LEU A 5 -2.23 16.91 -1.21
C LEU A 5 -3.33 16.38 -0.27
N LEU A 6 -3.48 15.05 -0.21
CA LEU A 6 -4.44 14.42 0.68
C LEU A 6 -4.15 14.75 2.15
N TYR A 7 -2.88 14.66 2.56
CA TYR A 7 -2.43 15.06 3.89
C TYR A 7 -2.79 16.52 4.22
N ARG A 8 -2.44 17.46 3.33
CA ARG A 8 -2.67 18.90 3.56
C ARG A 8 -4.16 19.23 3.69
N VAL A 9 -4.99 18.70 2.80
CA VAL A 9 -6.44 18.95 2.81
C VAL A 9 -7.07 18.36 4.07
N ALA A 10 -6.76 17.11 4.42
CA ALA A 10 -7.31 16.47 5.60
C ALA A 10 -6.86 17.16 6.90
N LYS A 11 -5.62 17.63 6.97
CA LYS A 11 -5.09 18.37 8.13
C LYS A 11 -5.76 19.73 8.27
N ALA A 12 -5.91 20.45 7.17
CA ALA A 12 -6.60 21.75 7.15
C ALA A 12 -8.07 21.62 7.57
N ASP A 13 -8.79 20.61 7.07
CA ASP A 13 -10.19 20.34 7.46
C ASP A 13 -10.32 20.03 8.96
N SER A 14 -9.45 19.18 9.53
CA SER A 14 -9.52 18.86 10.96
C SER A 14 -9.20 20.07 11.84
N LEU A 15 -8.09 20.77 11.57
CA LEU A 15 -7.68 21.92 12.39
C LEU A 15 -8.60 23.13 12.23
N GLY A 16 -9.31 23.24 11.10
CA GLY A 16 -10.30 24.30 10.86
C GLY A 16 -11.61 24.14 11.63
N ARG A 17 -11.86 22.98 12.26
CA ARG A 17 -13.09 22.67 13.03
C ARG A 17 -13.04 23.11 14.49
N ASN A 18 -12.10 23.98 14.85
CA ASN A 18 -11.84 24.41 16.22
C ASN A 18 -12.23 25.88 16.41
N PRO A 19 -13.54 26.22 16.46
CA PRO A 19 -13.96 27.58 16.73
C PRO A 19 -13.68 27.96 18.19
N ASP A 20 -13.53 29.26 18.46
CA ASP A 20 -13.13 29.79 19.78
C ASP A 20 -14.06 29.39 20.94
N TRP A 21 -15.34 29.11 20.65
CA TRP A 21 -16.33 28.69 21.65
C TRP A 21 -16.26 27.20 22.01
N LEU A 22 -15.52 26.39 21.25
CA LEU A 22 -15.36 24.97 21.53
C LEU A 22 -14.29 24.78 22.63
N PRO A 23 -14.58 24.07 23.72
CA PRO A 23 -13.56 23.75 24.74
C PRO A 23 -12.36 23.03 24.11
N LYS A 24 -11.15 23.38 24.56
CA LYS A 24 -9.89 22.88 23.97
C LYS A 24 -9.79 21.35 24.00
N GLU A 25 -10.38 20.72 25.00
CA GLU A 25 -10.38 19.26 25.18
C GLU A 25 -11.21 18.55 24.10
N LYS A 26 -12.07 19.28 23.38
CA LYS A 26 -12.88 18.79 22.26
C LYS A 26 -12.34 19.20 20.90
N TRP A 27 -11.20 19.88 20.86
CA TRP A 27 -10.61 20.30 19.60
C TRP A 27 -10.18 19.08 18.78
N PHE A 28 -10.43 19.15 17.48
CA PHE A 28 -9.92 18.20 16.51
C PHE A 28 -8.41 18.42 16.36
N GLY A 29 -7.65 17.34 16.50
CA GLY A 29 -6.21 17.32 16.25
C GLY A 29 -5.86 16.97 14.80
N SER A 30 -4.61 16.57 14.59
CA SER A 30 -4.11 16.12 13.27
C SER A 30 -3.22 14.87 13.36
N GLU A 31 -3.32 14.13 14.46
CA GLU A 31 -2.48 12.97 14.78
C GLU A 31 -2.57 11.90 13.71
N ALA A 32 -3.78 11.64 13.19
CA ALA A 32 -4.00 10.66 12.13
C ALA A 32 -3.33 11.08 10.81
N GLN A 33 -3.37 12.37 10.46
CA GLN A 33 -2.75 12.93 9.27
C GLN A 33 -1.22 12.91 9.39
N GLU A 34 -0.67 13.25 10.56
CA GLU A 34 0.76 13.16 10.84
C GLU A 34 1.26 11.71 10.74
N TRP A 35 0.53 10.76 11.33
CA TRP A 35 0.83 9.34 11.20
C TRP A 35 0.79 8.89 9.73
N PHE A 36 -0.25 9.29 8.99
CA PHE A 36 -0.42 8.93 7.59
C PHE A 36 0.77 9.37 6.74
N ILE A 37 1.14 10.66 6.79
CA ILE A 37 2.24 11.17 5.96
C ILE A 37 3.59 10.60 6.38
N ALA A 38 3.80 10.34 7.68
CA ALA A 38 5.00 9.66 8.17
C ALA A 38 5.09 8.24 7.60
N LYS A 39 3.99 7.48 7.63
CA LYS A 39 3.95 6.11 7.10
C LYS A 39 4.16 6.07 5.58
N VAL A 40 3.56 6.99 4.84
CA VAL A 40 3.78 7.12 3.39
C VAL A 40 5.27 7.33 3.07
N ARG A 41 5.95 8.19 3.83
CA ARG A 41 7.39 8.47 3.65
C ARG A 41 8.28 7.31 4.03
N GLU A 42 7.98 6.64 5.13
CA GLU A 42 8.68 5.44 5.59
C GLU A 42 8.65 4.33 4.52
N LEU A 43 7.49 4.14 3.88
CA LEU A 43 7.30 3.14 2.83
C LEU A 43 7.76 3.61 1.45
N GLN A 44 8.20 4.87 1.31
CA GLN A 44 8.62 5.49 0.04
C GLN A 44 7.55 5.40 -1.08
N VAL A 45 6.27 5.45 -0.69
CA VAL A 45 5.12 5.34 -1.60
C VAL A 45 4.49 6.69 -1.94
N GLU A 46 5.24 7.80 -1.83
CA GLU A 46 4.69 9.13 -2.16
C GLU A 46 4.25 9.24 -3.63
N LYS A 47 4.94 8.51 -4.52
CA LYS A 47 4.78 8.65 -5.97
C LYS A 47 4.24 7.39 -6.66
N LYS A 48 4.57 6.21 -6.15
CA LYS A 48 4.22 4.92 -6.79
C LYS A 48 4.07 3.84 -5.73
N ALA A 49 3.17 2.89 -5.98
CA ALA A 49 3.14 1.63 -5.26
C ALA A 49 4.44 0.84 -5.46
N PRO A 50 4.77 -0.09 -4.56
CA PRO A 50 5.90 -1.00 -4.73
C PRO A 50 5.81 -1.74 -6.06
N ASP A 51 6.96 -2.00 -6.68
CA ASP A 51 6.99 -2.85 -7.87
C ASP A 51 6.65 -4.31 -7.49
N PRO A 52 5.91 -5.04 -8.32
CA PRO A 52 5.62 -6.45 -8.06
C PRO A 52 6.91 -7.28 -7.96
N ILE A 53 7.04 -8.05 -6.89
CA ILE A 53 8.14 -8.99 -6.67
C ILE A 53 8.05 -10.13 -7.70
N LEU A 54 6.84 -10.66 -7.92
CA LEU A 54 6.59 -11.72 -8.88
C LEU A 54 6.21 -11.14 -10.25
N MET A 55 6.83 -11.67 -11.31
CA MET A 55 6.53 -11.28 -12.69
C MET A 55 6.33 -12.52 -13.56
N GLY A 56 5.69 -12.34 -14.72
CA GLY A 56 5.40 -13.44 -15.64
C GLY A 56 6.62 -14.25 -16.07
N ARG A 57 7.81 -13.64 -16.17
CA ARG A 57 9.06 -14.37 -16.46
C ARG A 57 9.40 -15.43 -15.41
N HIS A 58 9.12 -15.15 -14.14
CA HIS A 58 9.37 -16.11 -13.06
C HIS A 58 8.41 -17.30 -13.13
N LEU A 59 7.18 -17.08 -13.58
CA LEU A 59 6.22 -18.18 -13.82
C LEU A 59 6.68 -19.07 -14.98
N ILE A 60 7.26 -18.50 -16.03
CA ILE A 60 7.83 -19.25 -17.16
C ILE A 60 9.04 -20.07 -16.70
N GLU A 61 9.91 -19.50 -15.87
CA GLU A 61 11.06 -20.19 -15.27
C GLU A 61 10.62 -21.36 -14.36
N LEU A 62 9.44 -21.25 -13.72
CA LEU A 62 8.79 -22.35 -12.99
C LEU A 62 8.19 -23.45 -13.90
N GLY A 63 8.23 -23.28 -15.23
CA GLY A 63 7.70 -24.24 -16.20
C GLY A 63 6.24 -24.01 -16.60
N LEU A 64 5.60 -22.94 -16.12
CA LEU A 64 4.23 -22.61 -16.52
C LEU A 64 4.20 -22.00 -17.92
N GLN A 65 3.19 -22.35 -18.70
CA GLN A 65 2.98 -21.77 -20.02
C GLN A 65 2.16 -20.47 -19.94
N PRO A 66 2.56 -19.40 -20.66
CA PRO A 66 1.82 -18.14 -20.69
C PRO A 66 0.35 -18.36 -21.00
N SER A 67 -0.53 -17.90 -20.10
CA SER A 67 -1.98 -18.09 -20.21
C SER A 67 -2.73 -16.98 -19.46
N PRO A 68 -4.04 -16.80 -19.70
CA PRO A 68 -4.86 -15.85 -18.95
C PRO A 68 -4.82 -16.03 -17.43
N LYS A 69 -4.51 -17.25 -16.96
CA LYS A 69 -4.34 -17.54 -15.53
C LYS A 69 -3.18 -16.77 -14.91
N PHE A 70 -2.13 -16.40 -15.65
CA PHE A 70 -0.99 -15.65 -15.11
C PHE A 70 -1.42 -14.40 -14.38
N LYS A 71 -2.39 -13.66 -14.94
CA LYS A 71 -2.91 -12.46 -14.29
C LYS A 71 -3.48 -12.76 -12.90
N GLN A 72 -4.26 -13.83 -12.76
CA GLN A 72 -4.85 -14.21 -11.48
C GLN A 72 -3.77 -14.55 -10.44
N ILE A 73 -2.71 -15.24 -10.86
CA ILE A 73 -1.57 -15.59 -10.00
C ILE A 73 -0.81 -14.33 -9.57
N LEU A 74 -0.43 -13.50 -10.55
CA LEU A 74 0.34 -12.29 -10.31
C LEU A 74 -0.43 -11.30 -9.43
N ASP A 75 -1.73 -11.11 -9.68
CA ASP A 75 -2.59 -10.24 -8.89
C ASP A 75 -2.69 -10.77 -7.44
N ALA A 76 -2.95 -12.08 -7.25
CA ALA A 76 -3.04 -12.67 -5.91
C ALA A 76 -1.75 -12.54 -5.09
N VAL A 77 -0.60 -12.81 -5.70
CA VAL A 77 0.69 -12.69 -5.02
C VAL A 77 1.06 -11.23 -4.76
N TYR A 78 0.66 -10.31 -5.65
CA TYR A 78 0.87 -8.87 -5.43
C TYR A 78 0.05 -8.35 -4.25
N GLU A 79 -1.19 -8.80 -4.06
CA GLU A 79 -1.97 -8.49 -2.85
C GLU A 79 -1.27 -9.01 -1.58
N MET A 80 -0.74 -10.25 -1.60
CA MET A 80 0.04 -10.79 -0.48
C MET A 80 1.32 -9.98 -0.20
N GLN A 81 1.94 -9.40 -1.23
CA GLN A 81 3.06 -8.48 -1.09
C GLN A 81 2.62 -7.18 -0.40
N LEU A 82 1.48 -6.61 -0.79
CA LEU A 82 0.95 -5.39 -0.17
C LEU A 82 0.58 -5.62 1.30
N ASP A 83 0.12 -6.82 1.65
CA ASP A 83 -0.15 -7.25 3.02
C ASP A 83 1.13 -7.57 3.83
N GLY A 84 2.31 -7.55 3.20
CA GLY A 84 3.58 -7.90 3.83
C GLY A 84 3.78 -9.40 4.11
N ARG A 85 2.91 -10.26 3.57
CA ARG A 85 3.05 -11.74 3.65
C ARG A 85 4.16 -12.25 2.74
N VAL A 86 4.34 -11.59 1.60
CA VAL A 86 5.41 -11.87 0.63
C VAL A 86 6.37 -10.70 0.60
N VAL A 87 7.62 -10.93 0.99
CA VAL A 87 8.65 -9.88 1.10
C VAL A 87 9.80 -10.05 0.11
N ASP A 88 9.90 -11.22 -0.53
CA ASP A 88 10.93 -11.54 -1.51
C ASP A 88 10.43 -12.52 -2.57
N LEU A 89 11.27 -12.75 -3.58
CA LEU A 89 10.94 -13.62 -4.70
C LEU A 89 10.77 -15.09 -4.26
N GLU A 90 11.51 -15.55 -3.27
CA GLU A 90 11.43 -16.94 -2.82
C GLU A 90 10.07 -17.24 -2.15
N GLY A 91 9.62 -16.34 -1.28
CA GLY A 91 8.28 -16.39 -0.69
C GLY A 91 7.19 -16.32 -1.76
N ALA A 92 7.35 -15.43 -2.74
CA ALA A 92 6.42 -15.33 -3.87
C ALA A 92 6.29 -16.65 -4.65
N LEU A 93 7.42 -17.30 -4.97
CA LEU A 93 7.45 -18.57 -5.68
C LEU A 93 6.87 -19.72 -4.85
N THR A 94 6.97 -19.65 -3.52
CA THR A 94 6.38 -20.62 -2.60
C THR A 94 4.86 -20.53 -2.64
N GLU A 95 4.30 -19.33 -2.50
CA GLU A 95 2.85 -19.10 -2.58
C GLU A 95 2.27 -19.53 -3.95
N VAL A 96 3.01 -19.33 -5.05
CA VAL A 96 2.60 -19.82 -6.38
C VAL A 96 2.40 -21.35 -6.41
N LYS A 97 3.27 -22.11 -5.72
CA LYS A 97 3.18 -23.58 -5.65
C LYS A 97 2.11 -24.08 -4.68
N GLU A 98 1.68 -23.25 -3.73
CA GLU A 98 0.56 -23.60 -2.84
C GLU A 98 -0.79 -23.33 -3.51
N LEU A 99 -0.83 -22.32 -4.38
CA LEU A 99 -2.01 -21.97 -5.16
C LEU A 99 -2.27 -22.94 -6.34
N PHE A 100 -1.24 -23.67 -6.82
CA PHE A 100 -1.27 -24.56 -7.99
C PHE A 100 -0.34 -25.77 -7.87
#